data_AF-A0A525WKP9-F1
#
_entry.id   AF-A0A525WKP9-F1
#
_cell.length_a   1.000
_cell.length_b   1.000
_cell.length_c   1.000
_cell.angle_alpha   90.00
_cell.angle_beta   90.00
_cell.angle_gamma   90.00
#
_symmetry.space_group_name_H-M   'P 1'
#
loop_
_entity.id
_entity.type
_entity.pdbx_description
1 polymer ?
#
loop_
_entity_poly.entity_id
_entity_poly.type
_entity_poly.pdbx_seq_one_letter_code
_entity_poly.pdbx_strand_id
1 'polypeptide(L)'
;MNRSNRRRQESRQAKTGSTSDSFAVHTLLDQGKRHHQAGQLAEAERNYQLALNMVPGHPEALHLLGLLAYRVGSYDQAIELITHAIEGTPNAPLYWFNLGVVTQRAGKSEEAIRAYERAIALNSKYVDALINLGNVLKDLHRLDAAVETYRKALTLNPAHADTHNNLGVALKEQNALRDAIVSYREAIRLKPAHFEAWNNLGLALMETGAIDDAIASFQQALTIVPNSSKALYNLGIAAMWNGDHVGAITRFSQVATAKHDHSGPIQETTLFRSRLKHDAEQTRLLIERGRLDAAHRSYVDALERLEIALAAAYPTRNRCPVDPAALTGIAPSFNQFLYRAPCERLADGALNPQLDIQAIETRYLGQQPEVTYIDQLLKPEALTALRSFCLESTIWKKDYENGYLGAFLGDGFATPLLLQIAEELRHAFPGIFKDHRLTQAWAFKQDSARRGLSIHADAAAVNVNFWITPDEANLNPEKGGLVVYDKEAPAEWNFAAYNSEQNKPKILEWLTQAGAQTIRVPYRANRAVVFNSDLFHETDDVTFHDDYLSRRINITLLYGYRHQA
;
A
#
# COMPACT_ATOMS: atom_id res chain seq x y z
N MET A 1 -0.82 -47.30 -66.46
CA MET A 1 -0.42 -47.33 -65.03
C MET A 1 -1.66 -47.69 -64.20
N ASN A 2 -1.64 -48.81 -63.48
CA ASN A 2 -2.85 -49.39 -62.85
C ASN A 2 -3.27 -48.65 -61.56
N ARG A 3 -4.58 -48.56 -61.24
CA ARG A 3 -5.14 -47.74 -60.14
C ARG A 3 -4.51 -48.01 -58.75
N SER A 4 -4.01 -49.22 -58.50
CA SER A 4 -3.32 -49.59 -57.26
C SER A 4 -1.94 -48.94 -57.11
N ASN A 5 -1.22 -48.70 -58.21
CA ASN A 5 0.08 -48.02 -58.20
C ASN A 5 -0.07 -46.51 -57.97
N ARG A 6 -1.16 -45.91 -58.47
CA ARG A 6 -1.47 -44.48 -58.24
C ARG A 6 -1.77 -44.20 -56.77
N ARG A 7 -2.61 -45.02 -56.13
CA ARG A 7 -2.88 -44.93 -54.67
C ARG A 7 -1.65 -45.16 -53.80
N ARG A 8 -0.74 -46.07 -54.19
CA ARG A 8 0.54 -46.28 -53.49
C ARG A 8 1.52 -45.12 -53.67
N GLN A 9 1.52 -44.47 -54.83
CA GLN A 9 2.33 -43.27 -55.09
C GLN A 9 1.77 -42.05 -54.36
N GLU A 10 0.46 -41.84 -54.38
CA GLU A 10 -0.24 -40.77 -53.64
C GLU A 10 -0.07 -40.94 -52.12
N SER A 11 -0.16 -42.17 -51.60
CA SER A 11 0.13 -42.49 -50.19
C SER A 11 1.59 -42.26 -49.79
N ARG A 12 2.54 -42.56 -50.69
CA ARG A 12 3.98 -42.30 -50.46
C ARG A 12 4.29 -40.80 -50.56
N GLN A 13 3.71 -40.08 -51.52
CA GLN A 13 3.88 -38.63 -51.68
C GLN A 13 3.25 -37.84 -50.53
N ALA A 14 2.07 -38.24 -50.05
CA ALA A 14 1.44 -37.65 -48.86
C ALA A 14 2.26 -37.91 -47.59
N LYS A 15 2.84 -39.10 -47.43
CA LYS A 15 3.77 -39.40 -46.31
C LYS A 15 5.07 -38.60 -46.40
N THR A 16 5.66 -38.45 -47.60
CA THR A 16 6.90 -37.68 -47.78
C THR A 16 6.68 -36.17 -47.61
N GLY A 17 5.54 -35.64 -48.07
CA GLY A 17 5.15 -34.24 -47.85
C GLY A 17 4.93 -33.94 -46.37
N SER A 18 4.19 -34.81 -45.67
CA SER A 18 3.98 -34.70 -44.22
C SER A 18 5.28 -34.72 -43.40
N THR A 19 6.27 -35.53 -43.77
CA THR A 19 7.59 -35.54 -43.11
C THR A 19 8.45 -34.31 -43.46
N SER A 20 8.34 -33.77 -44.67
CA SER A 20 9.05 -32.57 -45.10
C SER A 20 8.51 -31.32 -44.40
N ASP A 21 7.19 -31.20 -44.31
CA ASP A 21 6.52 -30.09 -43.64
C ASP A 21 6.78 -30.11 -42.12
N SER A 22 6.83 -31.30 -41.51
CA SER A 22 7.19 -31.46 -40.10
C SER A 22 8.63 -30.99 -39.81
N PHE A 23 9.60 -31.33 -40.66
CA PHE A 23 10.99 -30.87 -40.51
C PHE A 23 11.14 -29.35 -40.72
N ALA A 24 10.43 -28.80 -41.71
CA ALA A 24 10.42 -27.37 -41.99
C ALA A 24 9.77 -26.56 -40.85
N VAL A 25 8.63 -27.02 -40.32
CA VAL A 25 7.98 -26.43 -39.14
C VAL A 25 8.92 -26.45 -37.94
N HIS A 26 9.57 -27.59 -37.64
CA HIS A 26 10.54 -27.67 -36.55
C HIS A 26 11.68 -26.65 -36.70
N THR A 27 12.20 -26.50 -37.92
CA THR A 27 13.27 -25.53 -38.22
C THR A 27 12.81 -24.09 -37.98
N LEU A 28 11.60 -23.73 -38.42
CA LEU A 28 11.01 -22.41 -38.18
C LEU A 28 10.80 -22.15 -36.69
N LEU A 29 10.31 -23.13 -35.93
CA LEU A 29 10.14 -22.99 -34.49
C LEU A 29 11.48 -22.78 -33.77
N ASP A 30 12.53 -23.51 -34.15
CA ASP A 30 13.86 -23.34 -33.55
C ASP A 30 14.52 -21.99 -33.89
N GLN A 31 14.30 -21.49 -35.11
CA GLN A 31 14.73 -20.13 -35.49
C GLN A 31 13.94 -19.09 -34.69
N GLY A 32 12.62 -19.24 -34.60
CA GLY A 32 11.75 -18.36 -33.82
C GLY A 32 12.13 -18.30 -32.34
N LYS A 33 12.39 -19.46 -31.70
CA LYS A 33 12.84 -19.53 -30.30
C LYS A 33 14.16 -18.79 -30.09
N ARG A 34 15.11 -18.91 -31.01
CA ARG A 34 16.39 -18.18 -30.94
C ARG A 34 16.19 -16.66 -31.04
N HIS A 35 15.37 -16.20 -31.98
CA HIS A 35 15.01 -14.79 -32.09
C HIS A 35 14.29 -14.28 -30.83
N HIS A 36 13.37 -15.08 -30.28
CA HIS A 36 12.63 -14.76 -29.06
C HIS A 36 13.57 -14.60 -27.85
N GLN A 37 14.52 -15.52 -27.68
CA GLN A 37 15.56 -15.44 -26.65
C GLN A 37 16.47 -14.21 -26.83
N ALA A 38 16.74 -13.83 -28.09
CA ALA A 38 17.52 -12.63 -28.43
C ALA A 38 16.73 -11.30 -28.34
N GLY A 39 15.44 -11.33 -27.99
CA GLY A 39 14.58 -10.14 -27.92
C GLY A 39 14.10 -9.62 -29.28
N GLN A 40 14.36 -10.35 -30.36
CA GLN A 40 13.93 -10.05 -31.73
C GLN A 40 12.50 -10.53 -31.95
N LEU A 41 11.53 -9.81 -31.36
CA LEU A 41 10.14 -10.27 -31.26
C LEU A 41 9.45 -10.36 -32.62
N ALA A 42 9.72 -9.43 -33.54
CA ALA A 42 9.10 -9.41 -34.86
C ALA A 42 9.57 -10.58 -35.74
N GLU A 43 10.86 -10.92 -35.66
CA GLU A 43 11.45 -12.06 -36.35
C GLU A 43 10.96 -13.38 -35.75
N ALA A 44 10.83 -13.45 -34.43
CA ALA A 44 10.24 -14.61 -33.75
C ALA A 44 8.79 -14.84 -34.19
N GLU A 45 7.97 -13.78 -34.17
CA GLU A 45 6.58 -13.82 -34.60
C GLU A 45 6.45 -14.28 -36.04
N ARG A 46 7.26 -13.72 -36.96
CA ARG A 46 7.26 -14.12 -38.37
C ARG A 46 7.54 -15.60 -38.54
N ASN A 47 8.52 -16.14 -37.82
CA ASN A 47 8.85 -17.57 -37.89
C ASN A 47 7.70 -18.46 -37.39
N TYR A 48 7.05 -18.09 -36.29
CA TYR A 48 5.92 -18.85 -35.77
C TYR A 48 4.67 -18.76 -36.68
N GLN A 49 4.42 -17.60 -37.28
CA GLN A 49 3.35 -17.43 -38.28
C GLN A 49 3.63 -18.27 -39.54
N LEU A 50 4.88 -18.31 -40.02
CA LEU A 50 5.25 -19.20 -41.14
C LEU A 50 5.01 -20.67 -40.79
N ALA A 51 5.33 -21.09 -39.55
CA ALA A 51 5.03 -22.45 -39.09
C ALA A 51 3.51 -22.73 -39.09
N LEU A 52 2.67 -21.78 -38.69
CA LEU A 52 1.21 -21.91 -38.76
C LEU A 52 0.66 -21.90 -40.18
N ASN A 53 1.28 -21.19 -41.12
CA ASN A 53 0.89 -21.21 -42.53
C ASN A 53 1.14 -22.59 -43.15
N MET A 54 2.18 -23.29 -42.72
CA MET A 54 2.48 -24.66 -43.15
C MET A 54 1.55 -25.69 -42.49
N VAL A 55 1.34 -25.54 -41.18
CA VAL A 55 0.46 -26.43 -40.40
C VAL A 55 -0.48 -25.58 -39.56
N PRO A 56 -1.69 -25.26 -40.08
CA PRO A 56 -2.69 -24.51 -39.33
C PRO A 56 -3.04 -25.22 -38.03
N GLY A 57 -3.06 -24.46 -36.93
CA GLY A 57 -3.33 -25.02 -35.60
C GLY A 57 -2.17 -25.79 -34.97
N HIS A 58 -0.93 -25.67 -35.47
CA HIS A 58 0.24 -26.31 -34.84
C HIS A 58 0.37 -25.89 -33.37
N PRO A 59 0.22 -26.81 -32.39
CA PRO A 59 0.06 -26.44 -30.98
C PRO A 59 1.25 -25.66 -30.41
N GLU A 60 2.49 -26.06 -30.74
CA GLU A 60 3.68 -25.36 -30.25
C GLU A 60 3.83 -23.96 -30.87
N ALA A 61 3.40 -23.78 -32.12
CA ALA A 61 3.51 -22.49 -32.79
C ALA A 61 2.51 -21.50 -32.18
N LEU A 62 1.28 -21.95 -31.92
CA LEU A 62 0.25 -21.21 -31.20
C LEU A 62 0.71 -20.85 -29.78
N HIS A 63 1.27 -21.81 -29.04
CA HIS A 63 1.79 -21.58 -27.69
C HIS A 63 2.89 -20.51 -27.70
N LEU A 64 3.87 -20.61 -28.60
CA LEU A 64 4.98 -19.65 -28.70
C LEU A 64 4.53 -18.24 -29.14
N LEU A 65 3.55 -18.13 -30.04
CA LEU A 65 2.90 -16.85 -30.36
C LEU A 65 2.15 -16.28 -29.16
N GLY A 66 1.48 -17.12 -28.38
CA GLY A 66 0.83 -16.72 -27.14
C GLY A 66 1.83 -16.15 -26.12
N LEU A 67 3.02 -16.75 -26.01
CA LEU A 67 4.09 -16.21 -25.16
C LEU A 67 4.67 -14.88 -25.68
N LEU A 68 4.70 -14.65 -26.99
CA LEU A 68 5.06 -13.33 -27.56
C LEU A 68 3.98 -12.28 -27.27
N ALA A 69 2.71 -12.62 -27.47
CA ALA A 69 1.58 -11.74 -27.14
C ALA A 69 1.59 -11.35 -25.65
N TYR A 70 1.89 -12.31 -24.76
CA TYR A 70 2.08 -12.05 -23.34
C TYR A 70 3.22 -11.05 -23.07
N ARG A 71 4.36 -11.18 -23.75
CA ARG A 71 5.50 -10.27 -23.58
C ARG A 71 5.21 -8.83 -23.98
N VAL A 72 4.35 -8.61 -24.97
CA VAL A 72 3.95 -7.26 -25.42
C VAL A 72 2.71 -6.73 -24.70
N GLY A 73 2.18 -7.47 -23.71
CA GLY A 73 1.03 -7.07 -22.90
C GLY A 73 -0.35 -7.36 -23.52
N SER A 74 -0.40 -8.05 -24.67
CA SER A 74 -1.65 -8.45 -25.34
C SER A 74 -2.25 -9.70 -24.68
N TYR A 75 -2.76 -9.56 -23.45
CA TYR A 75 -3.17 -10.70 -22.64
C TYR A 75 -4.34 -11.50 -23.22
N ASP A 76 -5.37 -10.87 -23.79
CA ASP A 76 -6.50 -11.61 -24.37
C ASP A 76 -6.08 -12.45 -25.58
N GLN A 77 -5.24 -11.90 -26.45
CA GLN A 77 -4.67 -12.63 -27.57
C GLN A 77 -3.78 -13.80 -27.08
N ALA A 78 -2.98 -13.58 -26.03
CA ALA A 78 -2.16 -14.62 -25.43
C ALA A 78 -3.02 -15.78 -24.87
N ILE A 79 -4.14 -15.46 -24.21
CA ILE A 79 -5.09 -16.45 -23.69
C ILE A 79 -5.71 -17.26 -24.83
N GLU A 80 -6.18 -16.60 -25.90
CA GLU A 80 -6.77 -17.28 -27.06
C GLU A 80 -5.78 -18.25 -27.72
N LEU A 81 -4.57 -17.77 -28.02
CA LEU A 81 -3.53 -18.57 -28.67
C LEU A 81 -3.12 -19.79 -27.83
N ILE A 82 -2.92 -19.61 -26.52
CA ILE A 82 -2.55 -20.73 -25.63
C ILE A 82 -3.73 -21.69 -25.46
N THR A 83 -4.98 -21.21 -25.45
CA THR A 83 -6.17 -22.07 -25.39
C THR A 83 -6.26 -22.97 -26.63
N HIS A 84 -6.07 -22.41 -27.83
CA HIS A 84 -6.01 -23.22 -29.06
C HIS A 84 -4.82 -24.20 -29.06
N ALA A 85 -3.67 -23.82 -28.47
CA ALA A 85 -2.55 -24.74 -28.29
C ALA A 85 -2.91 -25.93 -27.38
N ILE A 86 -3.69 -25.68 -26.33
CA ILE A 86 -4.20 -26.70 -25.40
C ILE A 86 -5.21 -27.63 -26.10
N GLU A 87 -6.10 -27.10 -26.94
CA GLU A 87 -7.05 -27.93 -27.70
C GLU A 87 -6.34 -28.95 -28.58
N GLY A 88 -5.23 -28.55 -29.21
CA GLY A 88 -4.40 -29.44 -30.02
C GLY A 88 -3.47 -30.36 -29.22
N THR A 89 -3.15 -30.04 -27.96
CA THR A 89 -2.33 -30.89 -27.08
C THR A 89 -2.76 -30.75 -25.60
N PRO A 90 -3.88 -31.37 -25.20
CA PRO A 90 -4.50 -31.12 -23.89
C PRO A 90 -3.71 -31.71 -22.71
N ASN A 91 -2.76 -32.60 -22.98
CA ASN A 91 -1.94 -33.27 -21.99
C ASN A 91 -0.55 -32.63 -21.83
N ALA A 92 -0.30 -31.43 -22.37
CA ALA A 92 0.93 -30.68 -22.17
C ALA A 92 0.85 -29.80 -20.89
N PRO A 93 1.51 -30.17 -19.76
CA PRO A 93 1.41 -29.40 -18.51
C PRO A 93 1.92 -27.96 -18.67
N LEU A 94 2.93 -27.76 -19.52
CA LEU A 94 3.52 -26.45 -19.80
C LEU A 94 2.52 -25.46 -20.40
N TYR A 95 1.59 -25.91 -21.26
CA TYR A 95 0.61 -25.03 -21.88
C TYR A 95 -0.40 -24.54 -20.84
N TRP A 96 -0.89 -25.45 -19.99
CA TRP A 96 -1.75 -25.11 -18.86
C TRP A 96 -1.05 -24.19 -17.85
N PHE A 97 0.21 -24.45 -17.51
CA PHE A 97 0.98 -23.56 -16.64
C PHE A 97 1.08 -22.14 -17.22
N ASN A 98 1.42 -22.01 -18.51
CA ASN A 98 1.53 -20.70 -19.16
C ASN A 98 0.16 -20.02 -19.31
N LEU A 99 -0.92 -20.76 -19.54
CA LEU A 99 -2.27 -20.20 -19.48
C LEU A 99 -2.55 -19.62 -18.08
N GLY A 100 -2.15 -20.34 -17.02
CA GLY A 100 -2.24 -19.86 -15.65
C GLY A 100 -1.48 -18.55 -15.41
N VAL A 101 -0.25 -18.45 -15.91
CA VAL A 101 0.56 -17.23 -15.81
C VAL A 101 -0.09 -16.04 -16.52
N VAL A 102 -0.57 -16.25 -17.76
CA VAL A 102 -1.18 -15.18 -18.56
C VAL A 102 -2.51 -14.73 -17.96
N THR A 103 -3.38 -15.66 -17.57
CA THR A 103 -4.68 -15.34 -16.95
C THR A 103 -4.51 -14.63 -15.60
N GLN A 104 -3.52 -15.03 -14.79
CA GLN A 104 -3.16 -14.31 -13.56
C GLN A 104 -2.75 -12.86 -13.85
N ARG A 105 -1.91 -12.65 -14.87
CA ARG A 105 -1.45 -11.31 -15.28
C ARG A 105 -2.56 -10.45 -15.89
N ALA A 106 -3.57 -11.09 -16.47
CA ALA A 106 -4.80 -10.46 -16.95
C ALA A 106 -5.82 -10.16 -15.83
N GLY A 107 -5.54 -10.50 -14.57
CA GLY A 107 -6.47 -10.36 -13.45
C GLY A 107 -7.59 -11.40 -13.39
N LYS A 108 -7.52 -12.46 -14.21
CA LYS A 108 -8.50 -13.56 -14.27
C LYS A 108 -8.10 -14.67 -13.28
N SER A 109 -8.10 -14.36 -11.98
CA SER A 109 -7.52 -15.22 -10.93
C SER A 109 -8.13 -16.63 -10.83
N GLU A 110 -9.44 -16.79 -11.03
CA GLU A 110 -10.09 -18.12 -11.00
C GLU A 110 -9.74 -18.98 -12.22
N GLU A 111 -9.53 -18.36 -13.39
CA GLU A 111 -9.02 -19.06 -14.57
C GLU A 111 -7.58 -19.51 -14.34
N ALA A 112 -6.77 -18.68 -13.70
CA ALA A 112 -5.39 -19.02 -13.34
C ALA A 112 -5.33 -20.24 -12.41
N ILE A 113 -6.18 -20.29 -11.38
CA ILE A 113 -6.29 -21.44 -10.48
C ILE A 113 -6.58 -22.72 -11.26
N ARG A 114 -7.64 -22.73 -12.08
CA ARG A 114 -8.01 -23.93 -12.87
C ARG A 114 -6.88 -24.39 -13.79
N ALA A 115 -6.18 -23.44 -14.41
CA ALA A 115 -5.07 -23.75 -15.31
C ALA A 115 -3.87 -24.34 -14.55
N TYR A 116 -3.50 -23.79 -13.40
CA TYR A 116 -2.44 -24.35 -12.56
C TYR A 116 -2.81 -25.73 -12.00
N GLU A 117 -4.03 -25.90 -11.49
CA GLU A 117 -4.54 -27.20 -11.03
C GLU A 117 -4.47 -28.25 -12.14
N ARG A 118 -4.81 -27.87 -13.38
CA ARG A 118 -4.70 -28.77 -14.53
C ARG A 118 -3.27 -29.11 -14.87
N ALA A 119 -2.35 -28.15 -14.81
CA ALA A 119 -0.92 -28.40 -14.99
C ALA A 119 -0.37 -29.37 -13.93
N ILE A 120 -0.77 -29.21 -12.67
CA ILE A 120 -0.40 -30.09 -11.55
C ILE A 120 -1.03 -31.48 -11.70
N ALA A 121 -2.28 -31.58 -12.17
CA ALA A 121 -2.93 -32.86 -12.42
C ALA A 121 -2.22 -33.67 -13.52
N LEU A 122 -1.68 -32.99 -14.54
CA LEU A 122 -0.90 -33.61 -15.61
C LEU A 122 0.55 -33.91 -15.19
N ASN A 123 1.11 -33.12 -14.27
CA ASN A 123 2.43 -33.35 -13.69
C ASN A 123 2.44 -32.97 -12.20
N SER A 124 2.28 -33.97 -11.33
CA SER A 124 2.20 -33.77 -9.88
C SER A 124 3.50 -33.25 -9.25
N LYS A 125 4.61 -33.25 -10.00
CA LYS A 125 5.92 -32.73 -9.58
C LYS A 125 6.21 -31.33 -10.13
N TYR A 126 5.22 -30.63 -10.69
CA TYR A 126 5.42 -29.30 -11.26
C TYR A 126 5.48 -28.22 -10.18
N VAL A 127 6.67 -28.03 -9.60
CA VAL A 127 6.91 -27.12 -8.47
C VAL A 127 6.51 -25.68 -8.78
N ASP A 128 6.87 -25.13 -9.94
CA ASP A 128 6.52 -23.75 -10.30
C ASP A 128 5.00 -23.51 -10.37
N ALA A 129 4.24 -24.51 -10.85
CA ALA A 129 2.78 -24.45 -10.89
C ALA A 129 2.18 -24.44 -9.48
N LEU A 130 2.72 -25.24 -8.55
CA LEU A 130 2.32 -25.22 -7.14
C LEU A 130 2.63 -23.87 -6.49
N ILE A 131 3.82 -23.32 -6.70
CA ILE A 131 4.21 -22.02 -6.13
C ILE A 131 3.27 -20.91 -6.63
N ASN A 132 3.01 -20.87 -7.94
CA ASN A 132 2.13 -19.85 -8.51
C ASN A 132 0.68 -20.02 -8.09
N LEU A 133 0.19 -21.27 -7.98
CA LEU A 133 -1.14 -21.54 -7.42
C LEU A 133 -1.25 -21.04 -5.98
N GLY A 134 -0.25 -21.33 -5.13
CA GLY A 134 -0.19 -20.83 -3.77
C GLY A 134 -0.24 -19.29 -3.69
N ASN A 135 0.50 -18.61 -4.58
CA ASN A 135 0.48 -17.14 -4.66
C ASN A 135 -0.92 -16.60 -5.01
N VAL A 136 -1.58 -17.15 -6.03
CA VAL A 136 -2.93 -16.71 -6.42
C VAL A 136 -3.94 -17.00 -5.31
N LEU A 137 -3.86 -18.15 -4.65
CA LEU A 137 -4.74 -18.49 -3.53
C LEU A 137 -4.56 -17.51 -2.36
N LYS A 138 -3.31 -17.15 -2.02
CA LYS A 138 -3.01 -16.16 -0.99
C LYS A 138 -3.58 -14.78 -1.36
N ASP A 139 -3.41 -14.35 -2.60
CA ASP A 139 -3.93 -13.05 -3.07
C ASP A 139 -5.46 -13.00 -3.06
N LEU A 140 -6.14 -14.15 -3.20
CA LEU A 140 -7.59 -14.31 -2.99
C LEU A 140 -7.99 -14.55 -1.53
N HIS A 141 -7.07 -14.44 -0.56
CA HIS A 141 -7.27 -14.75 0.86
C HIS A 141 -7.77 -16.18 1.13
N ARG A 142 -7.52 -17.14 0.23
CA ARG A 142 -7.73 -18.58 0.45
C ARG A 142 -6.53 -19.19 1.17
N LEU A 143 -6.28 -18.72 2.38
CA LEU A 143 -5.01 -18.93 3.09
C LEU A 143 -4.70 -20.40 3.40
N ASP A 144 -5.70 -21.20 3.81
CA ASP A 144 -5.49 -22.63 4.10
C ASP A 144 -5.00 -23.39 2.88
N ALA A 145 -5.65 -23.17 1.73
CA ALA A 145 -5.29 -23.78 0.46
C ALA A 145 -3.90 -23.31 -0.01
N ALA A 146 -3.56 -22.02 0.20
CA ALA A 146 -2.24 -21.49 -0.12
C ALA A 146 -1.14 -22.19 0.70
N VAL A 147 -1.33 -22.30 2.02
CA VAL A 147 -0.39 -22.97 2.94
C VAL A 147 -0.20 -24.43 2.58
N GLU A 148 -1.27 -25.18 2.30
CA GLU A 148 -1.18 -26.58 1.86
C GLU A 148 -0.39 -26.69 0.54
N THR A 149 -0.67 -25.80 -0.41
CA THR A 149 -0.01 -25.79 -1.72
C THR A 149 1.49 -25.48 -1.62
N TYR A 150 1.89 -24.51 -0.79
CA TYR A 150 3.31 -24.24 -0.54
C TYR A 150 4.01 -25.41 0.17
N ARG A 151 3.36 -26.06 1.15
CA ARG A 151 3.90 -27.27 1.79
C ARG A 151 4.11 -28.41 0.79
N LYS A 152 3.18 -28.60 -0.17
CA LYS A 152 3.36 -29.56 -1.28
C LYS A 152 4.56 -29.19 -2.15
N ALA A 153 4.71 -27.91 -2.52
CA ALA A 153 5.87 -27.45 -3.29
C ALA A 153 7.19 -27.71 -2.55
N LEU A 154 7.25 -27.43 -1.24
CA LEU A 154 8.42 -27.66 -0.40
C LEU A 154 8.71 -29.14 -0.13
N THR A 155 7.70 -30.00 -0.18
CA THR A 155 7.92 -31.46 -0.14
C THR A 155 8.69 -31.94 -1.38
N LEU A 156 8.45 -31.32 -2.54
CA LEU A 156 9.13 -31.63 -3.80
C LEU A 156 10.48 -30.92 -3.95
N ASN A 157 10.59 -29.70 -3.44
CA ASN A 157 11.81 -28.91 -3.44
C ASN A 157 12.04 -28.22 -2.07
N PRO A 158 12.63 -28.94 -1.09
CA PRO A 158 12.80 -28.41 0.27
C PRO A 158 13.73 -27.20 0.38
N ALA A 159 14.62 -27.01 -0.60
CA ALA A 159 15.64 -25.96 -0.59
C ALA A 159 15.20 -24.66 -1.30
N HIS A 160 13.90 -24.47 -1.55
CA HIS A 160 13.38 -23.29 -2.22
C HIS A 160 13.09 -22.14 -1.23
N ALA A 161 14.07 -21.27 -1.02
CA ALA A 161 14.01 -20.18 -0.02
C ALA A 161 12.81 -19.24 -0.21
N ASP A 162 12.51 -18.83 -1.45
CA ASP A 162 11.42 -17.89 -1.71
C ASP A 162 10.04 -18.52 -1.38
N THR A 163 9.89 -19.84 -1.49
CA THR A 163 8.65 -20.54 -1.09
C THR A 163 8.51 -20.65 0.41
N HIS A 164 9.60 -20.86 1.15
CA HIS A 164 9.57 -20.77 2.61
C HIS A 164 9.17 -19.36 3.07
N ASN A 165 9.68 -18.30 2.42
CA ASN A 165 9.21 -16.95 2.69
C ASN A 165 7.71 -16.77 2.39
N ASN A 166 7.23 -17.24 1.23
CA ASN A 166 5.81 -17.11 0.87
C ASN A 166 4.88 -17.90 1.80
N LEU A 167 5.31 -19.10 2.24
CA LEU A 167 4.63 -19.86 3.27
C LEU A 167 4.56 -19.08 4.59
N GLY A 168 5.68 -18.46 5.00
CA GLY A 168 5.73 -17.61 6.18
C GLY A 168 4.76 -16.42 6.10
N VAL A 169 4.63 -15.79 4.92
CA VAL A 169 3.68 -14.69 4.70
C VAL A 169 2.24 -15.18 4.85
N ALA A 170 1.88 -16.29 4.20
CA ALA A 170 0.54 -16.86 4.31
C ALA A 170 0.20 -17.26 5.77
N LEU A 171 1.14 -17.89 6.49
CA LEU A 171 0.96 -18.24 7.90
C LEU A 171 0.80 -17.01 8.80
N LYS A 172 1.56 -15.93 8.53
CA LYS A 172 1.40 -14.66 9.25
C LYS A 172 0.01 -14.06 9.02
N GLU A 173 -0.49 -14.08 7.78
CA GLU A 173 -1.85 -13.62 7.45
C GLU A 173 -2.94 -14.49 8.13
N GLN A 174 -2.65 -15.76 8.43
CA GLN A 174 -3.50 -16.63 9.27
C GLN A 174 -3.32 -16.42 10.78
N ASN A 175 -2.54 -15.43 11.21
CA ASN A 175 -2.13 -15.22 12.60
C ASN A 175 -1.37 -16.41 13.23
N ALA A 176 -0.84 -17.34 12.43
CA ALA A 176 0.01 -18.45 12.84
C ALA A 176 1.49 -17.99 12.98
N LEU A 177 1.73 -16.97 13.82
CA LEU A 177 2.99 -16.23 13.90
C LEU A 177 4.21 -17.12 14.21
N ARG A 178 4.06 -18.13 15.08
CA ARG A 178 5.15 -19.04 15.44
C ARG A 178 5.63 -19.87 14.24
N ASP A 179 4.69 -20.39 13.45
CA ASP A 179 5.01 -21.16 12.25
C ASP A 179 5.59 -20.27 11.16
N ALA A 180 5.08 -19.04 11.03
CA ALA A 180 5.63 -18.05 10.11
C ALA A 180 7.12 -17.75 10.41
N ILE A 181 7.47 -17.55 11.69
CA ILE A 181 8.86 -17.34 12.13
C ILE A 181 9.75 -18.53 11.74
N VAL A 182 9.28 -19.76 11.91
CA VAL A 182 10.03 -20.97 11.50
C VAL A 182 10.28 -20.96 9.99
N SER A 183 9.26 -20.67 9.18
CA SER A 183 9.41 -20.61 7.72
C SER A 183 10.35 -19.49 7.28
N TYR A 184 10.29 -18.29 7.87
CA TYR A 184 11.24 -17.21 7.54
C TYR A 184 12.67 -17.57 7.91
N ARG A 185 12.90 -18.19 9.07
CA ARG A 185 14.24 -18.65 9.48
C ARG A 185 14.80 -19.70 8.51
N GLU A 186 13.97 -20.59 7.99
CA GLU A 186 14.40 -21.57 6.99
C GLU A 186 14.73 -20.90 5.65
N ALA A 187 13.94 -19.92 5.20
CA ALA A 187 14.27 -19.10 4.04
C ALA A 187 15.63 -18.40 4.18
N ILE A 188 15.90 -17.82 5.36
CA ILE A 188 17.18 -17.17 5.69
C ILE A 188 18.33 -18.19 5.74
N ARG A 189 18.10 -19.38 6.32
CA ARG A 189 19.12 -20.45 6.36
C ARG A 189 19.55 -20.88 4.96
N LEU A 190 18.58 -21.01 4.05
CA LEU A 190 18.82 -21.38 2.65
C LEU A 190 19.43 -20.23 1.83
N LYS A 191 19.05 -18.98 2.14
CA LYS A 191 19.51 -17.77 1.45
C LYS A 191 19.77 -16.65 2.47
N PRO A 192 20.98 -16.58 3.07
CA PRO A 192 21.28 -15.60 4.13
C PRO A 192 21.11 -14.14 3.71
N ALA A 193 21.32 -13.83 2.43
CA ALA A 193 21.11 -12.49 1.85
C ALA A 193 19.67 -12.25 1.34
N HIS A 194 18.67 -12.92 1.93
CA HIS A 194 17.26 -12.75 1.54
C HIS A 194 16.60 -11.57 2.28
N PHE A 195 16.63 -10.39 1.67
CA PHE A 195 16.06 -9.16 2.23
C PHE A 195 14.62 -9.31 2.76
N GLU A 196 13.70 -9.82 1.92
CA GLU A 196 12.29 -9.92 2.33
C GLU A 196 12.06 -10.87 3.52
N ALA A 197 12.79 -11.99 3.59
CA ALA A 197 12.67 -12.93 4.69
C ALA A 197 13.15 -12.31 6.02
N TRP A 198 14.25 -11.55 6.01
CA TRP A 198 14.71 -10.81 7.19
C TRP A 198 13.72 -9.73 7.64
N ASN A 199 13.20 -8.94 6.69
CA ASN A 199 12.20 -7.93 7.01
C ASN A 199 10.91 -8.57 7.56
N ASN A 200 10.42 -9.64 6.94
CA ASN A 200 9.19 -10.31 7.37
C ASN A 200 9.35 -11.05 8.71
N LEU A 201 10.53 -11.63 8.96
CA LEU A 201 10.89 -12.16 10.27
C LEU A 201 10.81 -11.09 11.35
N GLY A 202 11.39 -9.90 11.09
CA GLY A 202 11.31 -8.77 12.03
C GLY A 202 9.88 -8.36 12.37
N LEU A 203 9.00 -8.28 11.37
CA LEU A 203 7.58 -7.95 11.59
C LEU A 203 6.86 -9.02 12.45
N ALA A 204 7.08 -10.30 12.16
CA ALA A 204 6.48 -11.37 12.94
C ALA A 204 7.01 -11.40 14.39
N LEU A 205 8.31 -11.13 14.58
CA LEU A 205 8.92 -11.02 15.91
C LEU A 205 8.35 -9.85 16.71
N MET A 206 8.14 -8.69 16.07
CA MET A 206 7.44 -7.55 16.70
C MET A 206 6.05 -7.94 17.20
N GLU A 207 5.25 -8.61 16.37
CA GLU A 207 3.89 -9.04 16.73
C GLU A 207 3.88 -10.07 17.87
N THR A 208 4.95 -10.87 18.01
CA THR A 208 5.13 -11.78 19.17
C THR A 208 5.79 -11.13 20.40
N GLY A 209 6.13 -9.84 20.34
CA GLY A 209 6.78 -9.11 21.43
C GLY A 209 8.30 -9.31 21.55
N ALA A 210 8.93 -10.05 20.64
CA ALA A 210 10.39 -10.26 20.61
C ALA A 210 11.10 -9.07 19.93
N ILE A 211 11.07 -7.90 20.59
CA ILE A 211 11.44 -6.61 19.97
C ILE A 211 12.94 -6.54 19.64
N ASP A 212 13.82 -7.02 20.52
CA ASP A 212 15.26 -6.98 20.26
C ASP A 212 15.65 -7.87 19.06
N ASP A 213 15.06 -9.06 18.94
CA ASP A 213 15.26 -9.95 17.78
C ASP A 213 14.70 -9.33 16.50
N ALA A 214 13.59 -8.58 16.59
CA ALA A 214 13.04 -7.85 15.46
C ALA A 214 13.98 -6.74 14.98
N ILE A 215 14.53 -5.95 15.92
CA ILE A 215 15.55 -4.92 15.63
C ILE A 215 16.75 -5.54 14.92
N ALA A 216 17.27 -6.66 15.44
CA ALA A 216 18.38 -7.37 14.82
C ALA A 216 18.03 -7.83 13.38
N SER A 217 16.81 -8.33 13.16
CA SER A 217 16.34 -8.76 11.85
C SER A 217 16.25 -7.61 10.84
N PHE A 218 15.71 -6.46 11.24
CA PHE A 218 15.68 -5.27 10.36
C PHE A 218 17.06 -4.71 10.09
N GLN A 219 17.97 -4.74 11.07
CA GLN A 219 19.36 -4.37 10.86
C GLN A 219 20.04 -5.27 9.83
N GLN A 220 19.81 -6.59 9.87
CA GLN A 220 20.29 -7.51 8.82
C GLN A 220 19.65 -7.23 7.46
N ALA A 221 18.36 -6.89 7.40
CA ALA A 221 17.74 -6.47 6.14
C ALA A 221 18.44 -5.21 5.56
N LEU A 222 18.85 -4.27 6.41
CA LEU A 222 19.58 -3.07 6.01
C LEU A 222 21.05 -3.30 5.65
N THR A 223 21.70 -4.37 6.15
CA THR A 223 23.04 -4.75 5.66
C THR A 223 22.98 -5.29 4.24
N ILE A 224 21.89 -5.98 3.87
CA ILE A 224 21.66 -6.55 2.54
C ILE A 224 21.21 -5.48 1.54
N VAL A 225 20.22 -4.67 1.92
CA VAL A 225 19.71 -3.54 1.10
C VAL A 225 19.83 -2.26 1.92
N PRO A 226 20.98 -1.56 1.83
CA PRO A 226 21.16 -0.27 2.47
C PRO A 226 20.09 0.73 2.04
N ASN A 227 19.64 1.58 2.96
CA ASN A 227 18.65 2.63 2.74
C ASN A 227 17.26 2.13 2.27
N SER A 228 16.93 0.85 2.46
CA SER A 228 15.58 0.36 2.21
C SER A 228 14.57 1.08 3.10
N SER A 229 13.72 1.93 2.50
CA SER A 229 12.68 2.69 3.21
C SER A 229 11.75 1.79 4.02
N LYS A 230 11.44 0.58 3.53
CA LYS A 230 10.62 -0.41 4.23
C LYS A 230 11.29 -0.87 5.53
N ALA A 231 12.55 -1.28 5.45
CA ALA A 231 13.28 -1.78 6.63
C ALA A 231 13.63 -0.66 7.61
N LEU A 232 13.97 0.55 7.13
CA LEU A 232 14.18 1.72 7.98
C LEU A 232 12.90 2.10 8.73
N TYR A 233 11.74 2.13 8.04
CA TYR A 233 10.47 2.44 8.68
C TYR A 233 10.13 1.42 9.77
N ASN A 234 10.25 0.12 9.47
CA ASN A 234 9.97 -0.93 10.44
C ASN A 234 10.94 -0.92 11.63
N LEU A 235 12.24 -0.67 11.38
CA LEU A 235 13.22 -0.46 12.44
C LEU A 235 12.89 0.78 13.29
N GLY A 236 12.34 1.84 12.69
CA GLY A 236 11.86 3.01 13.40
C GLY A 236 10.73 2.68 14.39
N ILE A 237 9.75 1.88 13.96
CA ILE A 237 8.67 1.39 14.83
C ILE A 237 9.23 0.47 15.92
N ALA A 238 10.13 -0.45 15.58
CA ALA A 238 10.74 -1.36 16.56
C ALA A 238 11.58 -0.61 17.61
N ALA A 239 12.36 0.39 17.20
CA ALA A 239 13.14 1.24 18.10
C ALA A 239 12.21 2.03 19.05
N MET A 240 11.11 2.59 18.53
CA MET A 240 10.09 3.24 19.35
C MET A 240 9.50 2.29 20.38
N TRP A 241 9.19 1.05 19.99
CA TRP A 241 8.68 0.02 20.89
C TRP A 241 9.71 -0.41 21.95
N ASN A 242 11.01 -0.32 21.64
CA ASN A 242 12.07 -0.57 22.61
C ASN A 242 12.42 0.67 23.48
N GLY A 243 11.69 1.78 23.31
CA GLY A 243 11.95 3.04 24.02
C GLY A 243 13.09 3.90 23.44
N ASP A 244 13.75 3.46 22.37
CA ASP A 244 14.76 4.24 21.63
C ASP A 244 14.08 5.23 20.67
N HIS A 245 13.50 6.29 21.25
CA HIS A 245 12.83 7.34 20.49
C HIS A 245 13.78 8.11 19.57
N VAL A 246 15.04 8.31 19.99
CA VAL A 246 16.05 9.01 19.18
C VAL A 246 16.39 8.19 17.95
N GLY A 247 16.63 6.89 18.12
CA GLY A 247 16.78 5.95 17.03
C GLY A 247 15.57 5.96 16.11
N ALA A 248 14.36 5.83 16.66
CA ALA A 248 13.12 5.85 15.88
C ALA A 248 13.02 7.07 14.96
N ILE A 249 13.17 8.29 15.52
CA ILE A 249 13.11 9.55 14.78
C ILE A 249 14.21 9.63 13.73
N THR A 250 15.41 9.14 14.04
CA THR A 250 16.52 9.08 13.08
C THR A 250 16.15 8.25 11.86
N ARG A 251 15.59 7.04 12.06
CA ARG A 251 15.23 6.13 10.96
C ARG A 251 14.06 6.68 10.15
N PHE A 252 13.03 7.24 10.80
CA PHE A 252 11.95 7.92 10.09
C PHE A 252 12.42 9.13 9.27
N SER A 253 13.40 9.88 9.79
CA SER A 253 13.99 11.00 9.06
C SER A 253 14.78 10.51 7.84
N GLN A 254 15.50 9.39 7.94
CA GLN A 254 16.16 8.76 6.78
C GLN A 254 15.15 8.32 5.71
N VAL A 255 14.02 7.73 6.12
CA VAL A 255 12.92 7.39 5.18
C VAL A 255 12.39 8.63 4.49
N ALA A 256 12.16 9.70 5.26
CA ALA A 256 11.64 10.95 4.74
C ALA A 256 12.60 11.57 3.72
N THR A 257 13.89 11.70 4.05
CA THR A 257 14.92 12.21 3.13
C THR A 257 14.98 11.36 1.86
N ALA A 258 15.01 10.03 1.97
CA ALA A 258 15.07 9.16 0.80
C ALA A 258 13.86 9.31 -0.15
N LYS A 259 12.68 9.65 0.38
CA LYS A 259 11.48 9.89 -0.44
C LYS A 259 11.43 11.27 -1.07
N HIS A 260 11.85 12.30 -0.34
CA HIS A 260 11.48 13.69 -0.61
C HIS A 260 12.67 14.60 -0.90
N ASP A 261 13.90 14.16 -0.68
CA ASP A 261 15.11 14.92 -1.04
C ASP A 261 15.58 14.51 -2.44
N HIS A 262 14.89 15.01 -3.46
CA HIS A 262 15.20 14.75 -4.86
C HIS A 262 15.45 16.04 -5.65
N SER A 263 16.56 16.09 -6.38
CA SER A 263 16.88 17.18 -7.32
C SER A 263 16.36 16.93 -8.75
N GLY A 264 15.63 15.83 -8.95
CA GLY A 264 15.15 15.40 -10.26
C GLY A 264 13.90 16.15 -10.76
N PRO A 265 13.62 16.08 -12.07
CA PRO A 265 12.42 16.67 -12.65
C PRO A 265 11.16 15.98 -12.12
N ILE A 266 10.12 16.78 -11.87
CA ILE A 266 8.78 16.33 -11.51
C ILE A 266 8.16 15.60 -12.71
N GLN A 267 7.62 14.41 -12.49
CA GLN A 267 7.01 13.55 -13.52
C GLN A 267 5.48 13.44 -13.37
N GLU A 268 4.93 14.22 -12.45
CA GLU A 268 3.52 14.22 -12.10
C GLU A 268 2.69 14.65 -13.32
N THR A 269 1.76 13.77 -13.72
CA THR A 269 0.79 14.05 -14.79
C THR A 269 -0.52 14.62 -14.26
N THR A 270 -0.67 14.67 -12.93
CA THR A 270 -1.80 15.29 -12.24
C THR A 270 -1.34 16.04 -11.00
N LEU A 271 -1.96 17.19 -10.71
CA LEU A 271 -1.78 17.95 -9.48
C LEU A 271 -3.09 18.26 -8.80
N PHE A 272 -3.05 18.52 -7.49
CA PHE A 272 -4.20 18.95 -6.72
C PHE A 272 -4.17 20.47 -6.53
N ARG A 273 -5.27 21.17 -6.81
CA ARG A 273 -5.36 22.63 -6.61
C ARG A 273 -5.20 23.02 -5.15
N SER A 274 -5.82 22.25 -4.25
CA SER A 274 -5.64 22.35 -2.79
C SER A 274 -4.17 22.24 -2.38
N ARG A 275 -3.39 21.38 -3.05
CA ARG A 275 -1.95 21.25 -2.81
C ARG A 275 -1.18 22.51 -3.21
N LEU A 276 -1.45 23.06 -4.40
CA LEU A 276 -0.80 24.28 -4.87
C LEU A 276 -1.11 25.47 -3.96
N LYS A 277 -2.38 25.64 -3.58
CA LYS A 277 -2.83 26.67 -2.63
C LYS A 277 -2.11 26.52 -1.28
N HIS A 278 -2.09 25.32 -0.72
CA HIS A 278 -1.41 25.04 0.54
C HIS A 278 0.08 25.40 0.50
N ASP A 279 0.81 24.92 -0.51
CA ASP A 279 2.26 25.11 -0.57
C ASP A 279 2.62 26.58 -0.78
N ALA A 280 1.81 27.33 -1.55
CA ALA A 280 2.00 28.76 -1.76
C ALA A 280 1.83 29.54 -0.44
N GLU A 281 0.75 29.25 0.28
CA GLU A 281 0.48 29.86 1.58
C GLU A 281 1.52 29.48 2.65
N GLN A 282 1.90 28.20 2.72
CA GLN A 282 2.92 27.72 3.66
C GLN A 282 4.26 28.40 3.39
N THR A 283 4.70 28.40 2.12
CA THR A 283 5.98 28.99 1.75
C THR A 283 5.99 30.49 2.03
N ARG A 284 4.89 31.20 1.78
CA ARG A 284 4.76 32.62 2.14
C ARG A 284 4.91 32.83 3.64
N LEU A 285 4.19 32.06 4.47
CA LEU A 285 4.30 32.13 5.92
C LEU A 285 5.75 31.91 6.38
N LEU A 286 6.46 30.94 5.77
CA LEU A 286 7.84 30.64 6.10
C LEU A 286 8.80 31.77 5.72
N ILE A 287 8.58 32.45 4.60
CA ILE A 287 9.33 33.66 4.23
C ILE A 287 9.06 34.78 5.23
N GLU A 288 7.79 35.02 5.58
CA GLU A 288 7.39 36.05 6.56
C GLU A 288 7.99 35.82 7.94
N ARG A 289 8.13 34.55 8.35
CA ARG A 289 8.78 34.14 9.62
C ARG A 289 10.31 34.03 9.52
N GLY A 290 10.91 34.36 8.38
CA GLY A 290 12.35 34.27 8.15
C GLY A 290 12.91 32.85 8.23
N ARG A 291 12.08 31.83 7.96
CA ARG A 291 12.48 30.41 7.87
C ARG A 291 13.01 30.04 6.49
N LEU A 292 12.50 30.72 5.46
CA LEU A 292 12.99 30.63 4.09
C LEU A 292 13.44 32.02 3.62
N ASP A 293 14.42 32.03 2.71
CA ASP A 293 14.89 33.27 2.11
C ASP A 293 13.89 33.84 1.09
N ALA A 294 14.13 35.08 0.66
CA ALA A 294 13.28 35.75 -0.33
C ALA A 294 13.34 35.10 -1.73
N ALA A 295 14.32 34.23 -2.03
CA ALA A 295 14.44 33.59 -3.33
C ALA A 295 13.28 32.60 -3.58
N HIS A 296 12.73 32.02 -2.51
CA HIS A 296 11.54 31.17 -2.55
C HIS A 296 10.25 31.91 -2.95
N ARG A 297 10.27 33.24 -3.07
CA ARG A 297 9.12 34.01 -3.61
C ARG A 297 8.80 33.61 -5.05
N SER A 298 9.81 33.31 -5.85
CA SER A 298 9.63 32.82 -7.22
C SER A 298 8.85 31.49 -7.28
N TYR A 299 9.05 30.62 -6.29
CA TYR A 299 8.31 29.36 -6.13
C TYR A 299 6.85 29.62 -5.75
N VAL A 300 6.59 30.53 -4.81
CA VAL A 300 5.23 30.97 -4.46
C VAL A 300 4.50 31.49 -5.70
N ASP A 301 5.12 32.41 -6.44
CA ASP A 301 4.51 33.00 -7.62
C ASP A 301 4.23 31.94 -8.71
N ALA A 302 5.08 30.92 -8.82
CA ALA A 302 4.89 29.81 -9.77
C ALA A 302 3.70 28.90 -9.36
N LEU A 303 3.58 28.57 -8.08
CA LEU A 303 2.46 27.80 -7.54
C LEU A 303 1.12 28.53 -7.78
N GLU A 304 1.06 29.83 -7.50
CA GLU A 304 -0.16 30.63 -7.65
C GLU A 304 -0.59 30.78 -9.10
N ARG A 305 0.36 31.06 -10.01
CA ARG A 305 0.06 31.09 -11.45
C ARG A 305 -0.50 29.76 -11.94
N LEU A 306 0.05 28.65 -11.47
CA LEU A 306 -0.42 27.32 -11.84
C LEU A 306 -1.80 27.03 -11.23
N GLU A 307 -2.05 27.38 -9.97
CA GLU A 307 -3.37 27.21 -9.34
C GLU A 307 -4.44 28.00 -10.11
N ILE A 308 -4.19 29.27 -10.44
CA ILE A 308 -5.11 30.11 -11.21
C ILE A 308 -5.41 29.49 -12.58
N ALA A 309 -4.37 29.03 -13.29
CA ALA A 309 -4.54 28.40 -14.60
C ALA A 309 -5.38 27.13 -14.52
N LEU A 310 -5.15 26.28 -13.51
CA LEU A 310 -5.91 25.04 -13.31
C LEU A 310 -7.33 25.32 -12.81
N ALA A 311 -7.53 26.35 -12.00
CA ALA A 311 -8.85 26.80 -11.58
C ALA A 311 -9.71 27.26 -12.76
N ALA A 312 -9.11 28.00 -13.70
CA ALA A 312 -9.78 28.45 -14.92
C ALA A 312 -10.09 27.28 -15.86
N ALA A 313 -9.15 26.34 -16.03
CA ALA A 313 -9.33 25.18 -16.92
C ALA A 313 -10.27 24.12 -16.33
N TYR A 314 -10.27 23.95 -15.01
CA TYR A 314 -11.02 22.91 -14.29
C TYR A 314 -11.74 23.48 -13.05
N PRO A 315 -12.81 24.27 -13.22
CA PRO A 315 -13.45 25.00 -12.11
C PRO A 315 -13.93 24.12 -10.95
N THR A 316 -14.39 22.89 -11.26
CA THR A 316 -15.00 21.97 -10.28
C THR A 316 -14.07 20.85 -9.82
N ARG A 317 -12.89 20.67 -10.43
CA ARG A 317 -11.97 19.58 -10.08
C ARG A 317 -10.93 20.05 -9.08
N ASN A 318 -10.58 19.20 -8.12
CA ASN A 318 -9.41 19.41 -7.29
C ASN A 318 -8.19 18.74 -7.93
N ARG A 319 -8.31 17.49 -8.37
CA ARG A 319 -7.28 16.80 -9.14
C ARG A 319 -7.37 17.16 -10.63
N CYS A 320 -6.34 17.83 -11.12
CA CYS A 320 -6.28 18.36 -12.47
C CYS A 320 -5.15 17.68 -13.25
N PRO A 321 -5.36 17.32 -14.53
CA PRO A 321 -4.26 16.92 -15.40
C PRO A 321 -3.34 18.12 -15.65
N VAL A 322 -2.04 17.86 -15.76
CA VAL A 322 -1.03 18.90 -16.00
C VAL A 322 -0.02 18.44 -17.05
N ASP A 323 0.43 19.38 -17.88
CA ASP A 323 1.58 19.16 -18.76
C ASP A 323 2.87 19.26 -17.93
N PRO A 324 3.78 18.28 -17.97
CA PRO A 324 5.09 18.36 -17.32
C PRO A 324 5.85 19.67 -17.60
N ALA A 325 5.69 20.27 -18.79
CA ALA A 325 6.32 21.56 -19.12
C ALA A 325 5.86 22.70 -18.20
N ALA A 326 4.60 22.68 -17.76
CA ALA A 326 4.03 23.67 -16.85
C ALA A 326 4.61 23.58 -15.42
N LEU A 327 5.30 22.48 -15.09
CA LEU A 327 5.85 22.22 -13.76
C LEU A 327 7.25 22.81 -13.57
N THR A 328 7.87 23.32 -14.63
CA THR A 328 9.24 23.85 -14.63
C THR A 328 9.48 24.88 -13.52
N GLY A 329 8.53 25.78 -13.28
CA GLY A 329 8.65 26.83 -12.25
C GLY A 329 8.57 26.32 -10.81
N ILE A 330 8.00 25.14 -10.59
CA ILE A 330 7.81 24.54 -9.25
C ILE A 330 8.76 23.36 -9.00
N ALA A 331 9.35 22.80 -10.06
CA ALA A 331 10.25 21.65 -10.05
C ALA A 331 11.37 21.69 -9.00
N PRO A 332 12.04 22.82 -8.76
CA PRO A 332 13.16 22.85 -7.82
C PRO A 332 12.79 22.65 -6.35
N SER A 333 11.52 22.78 -5.98
CA SER A 333 11.09 22.83 -4.56
C SER A 333 9.88 21.97 -4.27
N PHE A 334 9.03 21.69 -5.26
CA PHE A 334 7.84 20.88 -5.05
C PHE A 334 8.20 19.45 -4.66
N ASN A 335 7.47 18.94 -3.66
CA ASN A 335 7.76 17.71 -2.92
C ASN A 335 9.06 17.66 -2.09
N GLN A 336 9.91 18.70 -2.10
CA GLN A 336 11.11 18.74 -1.24
C GLN A 336 10.87 19.20 0.20
N PHE A 337 11.81 18.89 1.10
CA PHE A 337 11.87 19.49 2.43
C PHE A 337 12.53 20.86 2.38
N LEU A 338 11.74 21.93 2.43
CA LEU A 338 12.27 23.30 2.50
C LEU A 338 12.57 23.70 3.94
N TYR A 339 11.71 23.32 4.88
CA TYR A 339 11.88 23.62 6.29
C TYR A 339 11.23 22.57 7.18
N ARG A 340 11.89 22.25 8.29
CA ARG A 340 11.35 21.41 9.35
C ARG A 340 11.55 22.13 10.68
N ALA A 341 10.44 22.48 11.32
CA ALA A 341 10.49 23.16 12.60
C ALA A 341 10.95 22.21 13.72
N PRO A 342 11.65 22.71 14.76
CA PRO A 342 11.92 21.92 15.96
C PRO A 342 10.62 21.60 16.70
N CYS A 343 10.57 20.44 17.35
CA CYS A 343 9.40 19.98 18.10
C CYS A 343 9.86 19.03 19.21
N GLU A 344 10.54 19.62 20.18
CA GLU A 344 11.28 18.91 21.23
C GLU A 344 10.38 18.42 22.37
N ARG A 345 10.89 17.45 23.12
CA ARG A 345 10.25 16.95 24.33
C ARG A 345 10.11 18.05 25.39
N LEU A 346 9.05 17.95 26.18
CA LEU A 346 8.86 18.76 27.39
C LEU A 346 9.34 17.98 28.61
N ALA A 347 10.15 18.62 29.46
CA ALA A 347 10.72 17.97 30.65
C ALA A 347 9.65 17.48 31.63
N ASP A 348 8.58 18.26 31.82
CA ASP A 348 7.53 17.98 32.81
C ASP A 348 6.32 17.24 32.22
N GLY A 349 6.46 16.66 31.04
CA GLY A 349 5.40 15.96 30.32
C GLY A 349 4.50 16.86 29.48
N ALA A 350 3.88 16.28 28.45
CA ALA A 350 3.06 16.96 27.45
C ALA A 350 1.55 16.92 27.76
N LEU A 351 1.08 15.86 28.42
CA LEU A 351 -0.33 15.74 28.82
C LEU A 351 -0.71 16.75 29.91
N ASN A 352 -1.96 17.21 29.87
CA ASN A 352 -2.51 18.07 30.90
C ASN A 352 -2.55 17.34 32.26
N PRO A 353 -1.95 17.88 33.33
CA PRO A 353 -1.88 17.20 34.62
C PRO A 353 -3.20 17.25 35.40
N GLN A 354 -4.20 18.02 34.94
CA GLN A 354 -5.54 18.11 35.51
C GLN A 354 -6.53 17.09 34.92
N LEU A 355 -6.09 16.16 34.07
CA LEU A 355 -6.97 15.13 33.50
C LEU A 355 -7.49 14.18 34.59
N ASP A 356 -8.80 14.00 34.66
CA ASP A 356 -9.44 12.98 35.49
C ASP A 356 -9.36 11.61 34.80
N ILE A 357 -8.21 10.95 34.98
CA ILE A 357 -7.90 9.66 34.36
C ILE A 357 -8.98 8.63 34.67
N GLN A 358 -9.37 8.50 35.94
CA GLN A 358 -10.32 7.48 36.39
C GLN A 358 -11.70 7.68 35.75
N ALA A 359 -12.20 8.93 35.70
CA ALA A 359 -13.47 9.22 35.07
C ALA A 359 -13.46 8.95 33.56
N ILE A 360 -12.36 9.29 32.88
CA ILE A 360 -12.20 9.05 31.44
C ILE A 360 -12.21 7.54 31.15
N GLU A 361 -11.42 6.74 31.86
CA GLU A 361 -11.38 5.29 31.67
C GLU A 361 -12.72 4.64 32.01
N THR A 362 -13.37 5.05 33.10
CA THR A 362 -14.69 4.53 33.49
C THR A 362 -15.72 4.76 32.39
N ARG A 363 -15.70 5.93 31.75
CA ARG A 363 -16.60 6.24 30.63
C ARG A 363 -16.27 5.45 29.37
N TYR A 364 -14.99 5.25 29.06
CA TYR A 364 -14.57 4.45 27.91
C TYR A 364 -14.97 2.98 28.08
N LEU A 365 -14.67 2.38 29.22
CA LEU A 365 -14.94 0.97 29.52
C LEU A 365 -16.42 0.69 29.83
N GLY A 366 -17.17 1.70 30.26
CA GLY A 366 -18.59 1.61 30.61
C GLY A 366 -19.56 1.72 29.43
N GLN A 367 -19.06 1.95 28.21
CA GLN A 367 -19.88 2.09 26.99
C GLN A 367 -19.52 1.01 25.97
N GLN A 368 -20.51 0.53 25.23
CA GLN A 368 -20.34 -0.40 24.11
C GLN A 368 -21.12 0.15 22.90
N PRO A 369 -20.44 0.44 21.77
CA PRO A 369 -19.00 0.31 21.58
C PRO A 369 -18.19 1.39 22.30
N GLU A 370 -16.88 1.15 22.52
CA GLU A 370 -16.02 2.04 23.30
C GLU A 370 -15.72 3.33 22.54
N VAL A 371 -16.35 4.43 22.94
CA VAL A 371 -16.11 5.78 22.41
C VAL A 371 -16.09 6.78 23.56
N THR A 372 -15.05 7.62 23.61
CA THR A 372 -14.96 8.71 24.58
C THR A 372 -14.23 9.92 24.01
N TYR A 373 -14.27 11.05 24.73
CA TYR A 373 -13.47 12.23 24.39
C TYR A 373 -12.81 12.85 25.61
N ILE A 374 -11.62 13.42 25.41
CA ILE A 374 -10.81 14.07 26.44
C ILE A 374 -10.68 15.54 26.06
N ASP A 375 -11.25 16.43 26.85
CA ASP A 375 -11.06 17.87 26.68
C ASP A 375 -9.77 18.33 27.34
N GLN A 376 -9.12 19.33 26.72
CA GLN A 376 -7.85 19.89 27.18
C GLN A 376 -6.75 18.83 27.33
N LEU A 377 -6.59 17.98 26.32
CA LEU A 377 -5.66 16.83 26.34
C LEU A 377 -4.22 17.26 26.69
N LEU A 378 -3.72 18.26 25.99
CA LEU A 378 -2.34 18.72 26.07
C LEU A 378 -2.23 19.98 26.93
N LYS A 379 -1.07 20.18 27.57
CA LYS A 379 -0.72 21.49 28.15
C LYS A 379 -0.57 22.55 27.04
N PRO A 380 -0.76 23.85 27.36
CA PRO A 380 -0.64 24.93 26.37
C PRO A 380 0.68 24.97 25.59
N GLU A 381 1.78 24.63 26.24
CA GLU A 381 3.12 24.59 25.65
C GLU A 381 3.24 23.47 24.61
N ALA A 382 2.73 22.28 24.93
CA ALA A 382 2.72 21.13 24.02
C ALA A 382 1.83 21.40 22.80
N LEU A 383 0.63 21.93 23.03
CA LEU A 383 -0.31 22.30 21.96
C LEU A 383 0.30 23.35 21.02
N THR A 384 0.90 24.40 21.58
CA THR A 384 1.58 25.47 20.81
C THR A 384 2.75 24.94 20.00
N ALA A 385 3.60 24.10 20.59
CA ALA A 385 4.76 23.51 19.93
C ALA A 385 4.35 22.60 18.77
N LEU A 386 3.38 21.70 19.00
CA LEU A 386 2.88 20.79 17.99
C LEU A 386 2.16 21.51 16.84
N ARG A 387 1.37 22.54 17.16
CA ARG A 387 0.71 23.38 16.16
C ARG A 387 1.74 24.16 15.32
N SER A 388 2.72 24.79 15.96
CA SER A 388 3.80 25.49 15.25
C SER A 388 4.55 24.55 14.31
N PHE A 389 4.88 23.35 14.78
CA PHE A 389 5.50 22.30 13.96
C PHE A 389 4.66 21.95 12.73
N CYS A 390 3.36 21.72 12.89
CA CYS A 390 2.46 21.35 11.80
C CYS A 390 2.21 22.49 10.78
N LEU A 391 2.26 23.74 11.23
CA LEU A 391 2.12 24.91 10.36
C LEU A 391 3.41 25.20 9.58
N GLU A 392 4.58 25.11 10.21
CA GLU A 392 5.83 25.51 9.59
C GLU A 392 6.53 24.38 8.82
N SER A 393 6.36 23.12 9.21
CA SER A 393 7.11 22.03 8.56
C SER A 393 6.52 21.66 7.21
N THR A 394 7.36 21.59 6.17
CA THR A 394 6.99 21.17 4.81
C THR A 394 6.92 19.64 4.70
N ILE A 395 6.15 19.01 5.60
CA ILE A 395 6.02 17.54 5.78
C ILE A 395 4.73 16.96 5.16
N TRP A 396 3.87 17.83 4.63
CA TRP A 396 2.63 17.46 3.97
C TRP A 396 2.99 16.91 2.58
N LYS A 397 2.89 15.60 2.36
CA LYS A 397 3.42 14.93 1.15
C LYS A 397 2.44 13.97 0.48
N LYS A 398 1.26 13.82 1.06
CA LYS A 398 0.20 12.98 0.51
C LYS A 398 -1.01 13.84 0.18
N ASP A 399 -1.45 13.80 -1.07
CA ASP A 399 -2.55 14.62 -1.55
C ASP A 399 -3.82 13.78 -1.73
N TYR A 400 -4.98 14.39 -1.45
CA TYR A 400 -6.26 13.70 -1.50
C TYR A 400 -7.32 14.51 -2.25
N GLU A 401 -8.28 13.80 -2.86
CA GLU A 401 -9.31 14.40 -3.72
C GLU A 401 -10.18 15.43 -2.98
N ASN A 402 -10.51 15.18 -1.72
CA ASN A 402 -11.29 16.12 -0.90
C ASN A 402 -10.46 17.30 -0.36
N GLY A 403 -9.23 17.48 -0.85
CA GLY A 403 -8.39 18.66 -0.60
C GLY A 403 -7.81 18.75 0.79
N TYR A 404 -7.57 17.60 1.43
CA TYR A 404 -6.71 17.51 2.58
C TYR A 404 -5.35 16.94 2.19
N LEU A 405 -4.37 17.20 3.05
CA LEU A 405 -2.99 16.81 2.87
C LEU A 405 -2.55 15.96 4.06
N GLY A 406 -1.83 14.89 3.80
CA GLY A 406 -1.30 13.96 4.80
C GLY A 406 0.19 14.11 5.05
N ALA A 407 0.55 13.96 6.32
CA ALA A 407 1.91 13.80 6.80
C ALA A 407 1.99 12.56 7.71
N PHE A 408 2.85 11.61 7.37
CA PHE A 408 3.04 10.37 8.13
C PHE A 408 4.40 10.35 8.82
N LEU A 409 4.63 9.42 9.77
CA LEU A 409 5.92 9.29 10.47
C LEU A 409 7.13 9.33 9.52
N GLY A 410 7.07 8.54 8.45
CA GLY A 410 8.09 8.46 7.41
C GLY A 410 8.08 9.57 6.36
N ASP A 411 7.30 10.64 6.55
CA ASP A 411 7.31 11.88 5.75
C ASP A 411 7.79 13.08 6.59
N GLY A 412 8.44 12.80 7.73
CA GLY A 412 9.01 13.82 8.62
C GLY A 412 8.11 14.23 9.78
N PHE A 413 6.93 13.61 9.93
CA PHE A 413 6.00 13.88 11.03
C PHE A 413 6.48 13.35 12.39
N ALA A 414 7.37 12.36 12.42
CA ALA A 414 7.91 11.81 13.67
C ALA A 414 8.78 12.84 14.41
N THR A 415 8.34 13.33 15.58
CA THR A 415 9.08 14.30 16.41
C THR A 415 9.25 13.80 17.84
N PRO A 416 10.25 14.34 18.59
CA PRO A 416 10.41 14.04 20.01
C PRO A 416 9.14 14.27 20.83
N LEU A 417 8.43 15.39 20.60
CA LEU A 417 7.18 15.70 21.30
C LEU A 417 6.03 14.76 20.91
N LEU A 418 5.87 14.44 19.63
CA LEU A 418 4.80 13.55 19.17
C LEU A 418 4.94 12.15 19.80
N LEU A 419 6.16 11.61 19.81
CA LEU A 419 6.41 10.30 20.42
C LEU A 419 6.29 10.34 21.95
N GLN A 420 6.61 11.47 22.58
CA GLN A 420 6.33 11.68 24.01
C GLN A 420 4.82 11.66 24.30
N ILE A 421 4.02 12.42 23.54
CA ILE A 421 2.56 12.42 23.70
C ILE A 421 2.00 11.02 23.55
N ALA A 422 2.44 10.28 22.53
CA ALA A 422 1.94 8.92 22.30
C ALA A 422 2.25 7.96 23.46
N GLU A 423 3.48 7.97 23.98
CA GLU A 423 3.83 7.13 25.12
C GLU A 423 3.17 7.59 26.42
N GLU A 424 3.05 8.90 26.67
CA GLU A 424 2.37 9.40 27.86
C GLU A 424 0.89 9.01 27.87
N LEU A 425 0.19 9.04 26.72
CA LEU A 425 -1.19 8.55 26.61
C LEU A 425 -1.30 7.09 27.03
N ARG A 426 -0.42 6.25 26.46
CA ARG A 426 -0.40 4.81 26.76
C ARG A 426 -0.22 4.52 28.26
N HIS A 427 0.69 5.25 28.91
CA HIS A 427 0.95 5.09 30.34
C HIS A 427 -0.13 5.71 31.23
N ALA A 428 -0.71 6.84 30.82
CA ALA A 428 -1.74 7.53 31.59
C ALA A 428 -3.07 6.78 31.62
N PHE A 429 -3.40 6.03 30.56
CA PHE A 429 -4.67 5.30 30.44
C PHE A 429 -4.46 3.78 30.23
N PRO A 430 -3.91 3.05 31.22
CA PRO A 430 -3.60 1.63 31.09
C PRO A 430 -4.82 0.74 30.86
N GLY A 431 -6.02 1.14 31.31
CA GLY A 431 -7.27 0.42 31.05
C GLY A 431 -7.74 0.53 29.60
N ILE A 432 -7.43 1.66 28.94
CA ILE A 432 -7.73 1.87 27.51
C ILE A 432 -6.68 1.18 26.64
N PHE A 433 -5.41 1.51 26.84
CA PHE A 433 -4.35 1.09 25.93
C PHE A 433 -3.78 -0.29 26.23
N LYS A 434 -3.90 -0.80 27.47
CA LYS A 434 -3.35 -2.12 27.86
C LYS A 434 -1.87 -2.22 27.43
N ASP A 435 -1.53 -3.28 26.70
CA ASP A 435 -0.20 -3.49 26.10
C ASP A 435 -0.09 -2.95 24.65
N HIS A 436 -1.13 -2.29 24.12
CA HIS A 436 -1.13 -1.76 22.77
C HIS A 436 -0.13 -0.60 22.64
N ARG A 437 0.81 -0.77 21.71
CA ARG A 437 1.83 0.24 21.38
C ARG A 437 1.45 0.98 20.11
N LEU A 438 1.97 2.19 19.94
CA LEU A 438 1.73 2.99 18.74
C LEU A 438 2.24 2.24 17.50
N THR A 439 1.38 1.95 16.53
CA THR A 439 1.73 1.30 15.26
C THR A 439 1.81 2.29 14.12
N GLN A 440 0.97 3.32 14.15
CA GLN A 440 0.87 4.33 13.10
C GLN A 440 0.51 5.69 13.68
N ALA A 441 0.99 6.75 13.02
CA ALA A 441 0.59 8.11 13.31
C ALA A 441 0.64 8.97 12.05
N TRP A 442 -0.32 9.87 11.92
CA TRP A 442 -0.37 10.85 10.84
C TRP A 442 -1.09 12.12 11.28
N ALA A 443 -0.93 13.16 10.48
CA ALA A 443 -1.77 14.34 10.54
C ALA A 443 -2.44 14.60 9.20
N PHE A 444 -3.65 15.15 9.24
CA PHE A 444 -4.33 15.73 8.09
C PHE A 444 -4.54 17.22 8.28
N LYS A 445 -4.15 18.00 7.28
CA LYS A 445 -4.44 19.44 7.16
C LYS A 445 -5.44 19.65 6.04
N GLN A 446 -6.59 20.22 6.36
CA GLN A 446 -7.70 20.37 5.42
C GLN A 446 -7.75 21.75 4.77
N ASP A 447 -8.27 21.78 3.55
CA ASP A 447 -8.72 23.01 2.90
C ASP A 447 -10.00 23.55 3.56
N SER A 448 -10.16 24.87 3.52
CA SER A 448 -11.02 25.63 4.44
C SER A 448 -12.52 25.34 4.29
N ALA A 449 -12.96 24.89 3.11
CA ALA A 449 -14.35 24.53 2.83
C ALA A 449 -14.45 23.37 1.83
N ARG A 450 -14.34 22.13 2.32
CA ARG A 450 -14.52 20.91 1.53
C ARG A 450 -15.21 19.83 2.36
N ARG A 451 -15.68 18.78 1.67
CA ARG A 451 -16.20 17.57 2.32
C ARG A 451 -15.13 16.98 3.23
N GLY A 452 -15.51 16.53 4.42
CA GLY A 452 -14.63 15.82 5.33
C GLY A 452 -14.05 14.54 4.75
N LEU A 453 -13.12 13.93 5.49
CA LEU A 453 -12.65 12.57 5.25
C LEU A 453 -13.85 11.62 5.22
N SER A 454 -13.90 10.76 4.22
CA SER A 454 -15.00 9.84 4.01
C SER A 454 -15.02 8.70 5.03
N ILE A 455 -16.09 7.91 4.99
CA ILE A 455 -16.32 6.82 5.92
C ILE A 455 -15.33 5.70 5.71
N HIS A 456 -14.67 5.29 6.79
CA HIS A 456 -13.70 4.21 6.82
C HIS A 456 -13.59 3.64 8.24
N ALA A 457 -12.83 2.56 8.38
CA ALA A 457 -12.36 2.04 9.66
C ALA A 457 -10.83 1.83 9.58
N ASP A 458 -10.19 1.76 10.74
CA ASP A 458 -8.73 1.63 10.85
C ASP A 458 -8.33 0.27 11.41
N ALA A 459 -7.22 -0.28 10.92
CA ALA A 459 -6.72 -1.60 11.34
C ALA A 459 -5.86 -1.49 12.61
N ALA A 460 -6.47 -1.15 13.75
CA ALA A 460 -5.82 -1.03 15.05
C ALA A 460 -6.76 -1.48 16.18
N ALA A 461 -6.32 -1.41 17.44
CA ALA A 461 -7.18 -1.68 18.59
C ALA A 461 -7.80 -0.39 19.15
N VAL A 462 -6.97 0.66 19.30
CA VAL A 462 -7.40 1.95 19.85
C VAL A 462 -7.01 3.07 18.89
N ASN A 463 -7.98 3.92 18.57
CA ASN A 463 -7.82 5.11 17.76
C ASN A 463 -7.87 6.35 18.64
N VAL A 464 -6.91 7.26 18.46
CA VAL A 464 -6.92 8.58 19.09
C VAL A 464 -6.86 9.65 18.01
N ASN A 465 -7.91 10.45 17.87
CA ASN A 465 -7.93 11.63 17.00
C ASN A 465 -7.98 12.90 17.84
N PHE A 466 -7.13 13.89 17.59
CA PHE A 466 -7.21 15.16 18.30
C PHE A 466 -6.91 16.37 17.41
N TRP A 467 -7.51 17.50 17.78
CA TRP A 467 -7.47 18.72 17.01
C TRP A 467 -6.57 19.77 17.66
N ILE A 468 -5.76 20.44 16.83
CA ILE A 468 -4.81 21.45 17.30
C ILE A 468 -5.08 22.86 16.76
N THR A 469 -6.08 23.00 15.88
CA THR A 469 -6.50 24.30 15.36
C THR A 469 -7.42 24.99 16.40
N PRO A 470 -7.34 26.32 16.61
CA PRO A 470 -8.18 27.01 17.58
C PRO A 470 -9.67 26.95 17.26
N ASP A 471 -10.51 27.11 18.27
CA ASP A 471 -11.98 27.05 18.12
C ASP A 471 -12.51 28.18 17.24
N GLU A 472 -11.89 29.36 17.30
CA GLU A 472 -12.29 30.55 16.55
C GLU A 472 -12.08 30.37 15.03
N ALA A 473 -11.26 29.40 14.64
CA ALA A 473 -11.07 29.05 13.24
C ALA A 473 -12.30 28.36 12.62
N ASN A 474 -13.12 27.68 13.45
CA ASN A 474 -14.30 26.95 12.99
C ASN A 474 -15.51 27.88 12.87
N LEU A 475 -16.01 28.04 11.65
CA LEU A 475 -17.17 28.89 11.35
C LEU A 475 -18.51 28.19 11.65
N ASN A 476 -18.49 26.89 11.92
CA ASN A 476 -19.68 26.12 12.32
C ASN A 476 -19.38 25.27 13.57
N PRO A 477 -19.68 25.78 14.78
CA PRO A 477 -19.41 25.08 16.05
C PRO A 477 -20.10 23.73 16.21
N GLU A 478 -21.16 23.45 15.43
CA GLU A 478 -21.88 22.18 15.48
C GLU A 478 -21.25 21.10 14.58
N LYS A 479 -20.29 21.47 13.73
CA LYS A 479 -19.64 20.59 12.74
C LYS A 479 -18.11 20.62 12.84
N GLY A 480 -17.42 20.01 11.87
CA GLY A 480 -15.96 19.88 11.81
C GLY A 480 -15.37 18.81 12.74
N GLY A 481 -16.22 18.13 13.51
CA GLY A 481 -15.83 17.09 14.45
C GLY A 481 -15.64 15.71 13.81
N LEU A 482 -15.89 14.68 14.60
CA LEU A 482 -15.87 13.28 14.17
C LEU A 482 -17.27 12.68 14.27
N VAL A 483 -17.66 11.90 13.27
CA VAL A 483 -18.87 11.08 13.30
C VAL A 483 -18.43 9.63 13.39
N VAL A 484 -18.75 8.97 14.50
CA VAL A 484 -18.46 7.54 14.71
C VAL A 484 -19.78 6.77 14.60
N TYR A 485 -19.76 5.65 13.91
CA TYR A 485 -20.90 4.75 13.78
C TYR A 485 -20.73 3.61 14.78
N ASP A 486 -21.82 3.20 15.45
CA ASP A 486 -21.80 2.19 16.51
C ASP A 486 -21.63 0.74 16.01
N LYS A 487 -21.04 0.58 14.83
CA LYS A 487 -20.81 -0.70 14.16
C LYS A 487 -19.36 -0.84 13.75
N GLU A 488 -18.78 -1.98 14.14
CA GLU A 488 -17.47 -2.40 13.70
C GLU A 488 -17.50 -2.84 12.23
N ALA A 489 -16.39 -2.65 11.52
CA ALA A 489 -16.20 -3.26 10.21
C ALA A 489 -16.35 -4.78 10.32
N PRO A 490 -17.09 -5.46 9.41
CA PRO A 490 -17.22 -6.91 9.48
C PRO A 490 -15.86 -7.63 9.48
N ALA A 491 -15.74 -8.72 10.22
CA ALA A 491 -14.48 -9.46 10.38
C ALA A 491 -13.98 -10.03 9.05
N GLU A 492 -14.90 -10.41 8.16
CA GLU A 492 -14.60 -10.93 6.82
C GLU A 492 -14.21 -9.84 5.81
N TRP A 493 -14.34 -8.56 6.17
CA TRP A 493 -13.93 -7.46 5.29
C TRP A 493 -12.44 -7.18 5.47
N ASN A 494 -11.72 -7.18 4.36
CA ASN A 494 -10.32 -6.76 4.34
C ASN A 494 -10.18 -5.23 4.33
N PHE A 495 -8.95 -4.73 4.53
CA PHE A 495 -8.67 -3.30 4.58
C PHE A 495 -9.17 -2.52 3.36
N ALA A 496 -9.04 -3.08 2.16
CA ALA A 496 -9.53 -2.43 0.94
C ALA A 496 -11.08 -2.31 0.91
N ALA A 497 -11.80 -3.26 1.51
CA ALA A 497 -13.26 -3.25 1.59
C ALA A 497 -13.79 -2.08 2.43
N TYR A 498 -13.12 -1.74 3.55
CA TYR A 498 -13.55 -0.67 4.46
C TYR A 498 -12.72 0.62 4.40
N ASN A 499 -11.64 0.68 3.61
CA ASN A 499 -10.76 1.85 3.49
C ASN A 499 -10.61 2.30 2.02
N SER A 500 -11.75 2.44 1.33
CA SER A 500 -11.81 2.89 -0.06
C SER A 500 -13.05 3.73 -0.32
N GLU A 501 -12.87 4.90 -0.92
CA GLU A 501 -13.96 5.78 -1.35
C GLU A 501 -14.94 5.09 -2.31
N GLN A 502 -14.45 4.17 -3.14
CA GLN A 502 -15.28 3.41 -4.08
C GLN A 502 -16.27 2.49 -3.35
N ASN A 503 -15.90 2.03 -2.16
CA ASN A 503 -16.73 1.13 -1.34
C ASN A 503 -17.67 1.88 -0.40
N LYS A 504 -17.61 3.23 -0.34
CA LYS A 504 -18.52 4.05 0.48
C LYS A 504 -20.00 3.67 0.33
N PRO A 505 -20.57 3.52 -0.88
CA PRO A 505 -21.98 3.17 -1.01
C PRO A 505 -22.33 1.85 -0.33
N LYS A 506 -21.45 0.84 -0.47
CA LYS A 506 -21.60 -0.48 0.15
C LYS A 506 -21.50 -0.40 1.69
N ILE A 507 -20.58 0.40 2.22
CA ILE A 507 -20.45 0.64 3.66
C ILE A 507 -21.74 1.27 4.21
N LEU A 508 -22.24 2.34 3.56
CA LEU A 508 -23.44 3.04 4.00
C LEU A 508 -24.69 2.15 3.91
N GLU A 509 -24.82 1.37 2.85
CA GLU A 509 -25.91 0.39 2.70
C GLU A 509 -25.88 -0.63 3.84
N TRP A 510 -24.71 -1.20 4.14
CA TRP A 510 -24.53 -2.14 5.24
C TRP A 510 -24.85 -1.51 6.60
N LEU A 511 -24.34 -0.32 6.89
CA LEU A 511 -24.65 0.42 8.13
C LEU A 511 -26.15 0.68 8.28
N THR A 512 -26.82 1.05 7.18
CA THR A 512 -28.28 1.25 7.17
C THR A 512 -29.02 -0.05 7.51
N GLN A 513 -28.65 -1.16 6.87
CA GLN A 513 -29.24 -2.48 7.12
C GLN A 513 -28.96 -2.98 8.54
N ALA A 514 -27.78 -2.68 9.08
CA ALA A 514 -27.38 -3.02 10.43
C ALA A 514 -28.01 -2.11 11.51
N GLY A 515 -28.79 -1.10 11.12
CA GLY A 515 -29.45 -0.16 12.03
C GLY A 515 -28.46 0.72 12.81
N ALA A 516 -27.31 1.04 12.20
CA ALA A 516 -26.23 1.78 12.84
C ALA A 516 -26.70 3.15 13.36
N GLN A 517 -26.28 3.50 14.57
CA GLN A 517 -26.46 4.82 15.17
C GLN A 517 -25.17 5.63 15.05
N THR A 518 -25.33 6.95 15.03
CA THR A 518 -24.18 7.87 14.97
C THR A 518 -23.90 8.50 16.33
N ILE A 519 -22.64 8.49 16.71
CA ILE A 519 -22.08 9.21 17.85
C ILE A 519 -21.29 10.39 17.28
N ARG A 520 -21.84 11.61 17.43
CA ARG A 520 -21.21 12.83 16.94
C ARG A 520 -20.38 13.48 18.05
N VAL A 521 -19.10 13.66 17.80
CA VAL A 521 -18.21 14.40 18.69
C VAL A 521 -17.86 15.73 18.02
N PRO A 522 -18.44 16.86 18.47
CA PRO A 522 -18.20 18.15 17.83
C PRO A 522 -16.74 18.57 17.99
N TYR A 523 -16.30 19.36 17.02
CA TYR A 523 -14.96 19.92 17.00
C TYR A 523 -14.70 20.74 18.27
N ARG A 524 -13.50 20.55 18.83
CA ARG A 524 -12.96 21.46 19.84
C ARG A 524 -11.44 21.42 19.84
N ALA A 525 -10.80 22.57 19.84
CA ALA A 525 -9.35 22.69 19.99
C ALA A 525 -8.89 21.96 21.25
N ASN A 526 -7.82 21.17 21.15
CA ASN A 526 -7.27 20.38 22.24
C ASN A 526 -8.22 19.31 22.81
N ARG A 527 -9.26 18.91 22.07
CA ARG A 527 -10.06 17.72 22.34
C ARG A 527 -9.49 16.52 21.60
N ALA A 528 -9.37 15.41 22.31
CA ALA A 528 -9.11 14.11 21.73
C ALA A 528 -10.37 13.24 21.75
N VAL A 529 -10.56 12.41 20.73
CA VAL A 529 -11.57 11.37 20.65
C VAL A 529 -10.83 10.04 20.68
N VAL A 530 -11.17 9.19 21.64
CA VAL A 530 -10.56 7.88 21.86
C VAL A 530 -11.63 6.82 21.66
N PHE A 531 -11.41 5.89 20.74
CA PHE A 531 -12.43 4.91 20.38
C PHE A 531 -11.83 3.60 19.87
N ASN A 532 -12.64 2.54 19.85
CA ASN A 532 -12.33 1.27 19.19
C ASN A 532 -12.12 1.50 17.68
N SER A 533 -10.92 1.20 17.16
CA SER A 533 -10.54 1.50 15.77
C SER A 533 -11.37 0.78 14.71
N ASP A 534 -12.00 -0.33 15.08
CA ASP A 534 -12.83 -1.11 14.16
C ASP A 534 -14.15 -0.41 13.81
N LEU A 535 -14.55 0.60 14.58
CA LEU A 535 -15.74 1.39 14.30
C LEU A 535 -15.59 2.22 13.02
N PHE A 536 -16.61 2.16 12.17
CA PHE A 536 -16.70 3.07 11.05
C PHE A 536 -16.77 4.51 11.55
N HIS A 537 -16.02 5.40 10.91
CA HIS A 537 -16.01 6.81 11.25
C HIS A 537 -15.70 7.68 10.04
N GLU A 538 -16.11 8.94 10.10
CA GLU A 538 -15.83 9.95 9.08
C GLU A 538 -15.60 11.33 9.74
N THR A 539 -14.94 12.23 9.03
CA THR A 539 -14.90 13.64 9.45
C THR A 539 -16.18 14.31 8.98
N ASP A 540 -16.84 15.05 9.88
CA ASP A 540 -18.02 15.84 9.55
C ASP A 540 -17.71 16.95 8.52
N ASP A 541 -18.72 17.65 8.02
CA ASP A 541 -18.46 18.77 7.10
C ASP A 541 -17.55 19.82 7.77
N VAL A 542 -16.58 20.32 7.01
CA VAL A 542 -15.55 21.24 7.50
C VAL A 542 -15.83 22.63 6.95
N THR A 543 -15.93 23.62 7.82
CA THR A 543 -16.12 25.03 7.44
C THR A 543 -15.27 25.91 8.36
N PHE A 544 -14.07 26.25 7.91
CA PHE A 544 -13.09 27.03 8.67
C PHE A 544 -12.77 28.32 7.92
N HIS A 545 -12.21 29.31 8.62
CA HIS A 545 -11.72 30.53 7.99
C HIS A 545 -10.75 30.21 6.84
N ASP A 546 -10.90 30.92 5.71
CA ASP A 546 -10.10 30.69 4.51
C ASP A 546 -8.73 31.39 4.58
N ASP A 547 -7.94 31.01 5.57
CA ASP A 547 -6.55 31.44 5.74
C ASP A 547 -5.70 30.26 6.24
N TYR A 548 -4.38 30.38 6.05
CA TYR A 548 -3.46 29.28 6.32
C TYR A 548 -3.41 28.85 7.80
N LEU A 549 -3.52 29.80 8.74
CA LEU A 549 -3.37 29.54 10.17
C LEU A 549 -4.64 28.93 10.80
N SER A 550 -5.77 29.11 10.12
CA SER A 550 -7.09 28.57 10.47
C SER A 550 -7.40 27.22 9.84
N ARG A 551 -6.50 26.66 9.00
CA ARG A 551 -6.70 25.31 8.43
C ARG A 551 -6.87 24.29 9.55
N ARG A 552 -7.92 23.47 9.47
CA ARG A 552 -8.17 22.38 10.43
C ARG A 552 -7.05 21.34 10.33
N ILE A 553 -6.40 21.07 11.46
CA ILE A 553 -5.37 20.04 11.60
C ILE A 553 -5.86 18.99 12.59
N ASN A 554 -5.96 17.75 12.12
CA ASN A 554 -6.28 16.56 12.89
C ASN A 554 -5.05 15.67 12.98
N ILE A 555 -4.70 15.22 14.17
CA ILE A 555 -3.65 14.23 14.40
C ILE A 555 -4.31 12.93 14.82
N THR A 556 -3.88 11.83 14.20
CA THR A 556 -4.37 10.48 14.47
C THR A 556 -3.22 9.61 14.97
N LEU A 557 -3.45 8.89 16.06
CA LEU A 557 -2.54 7.91 16.64
C LEU A 557 -3.27 6.57 16.73
N LEU A 558 -2.69 5.52 16.16
CA LEU A 558 -3.23 4.16 16.20
C LEU A 558 -2.37 3.26 17.10
N TYR A 559 -3.03 2.54 18.01
CA TYR A 559 -2.37 1.64 18.95
C TYR A 559 -2.80 0.20 18.73
N GLY A 560 -1.82 -0.70 18.73
CA GLY A 560 -2.04 -2.13 18.61
C GLY A 560 -2.53 -2.56 17.24
N TYR A 561 -2.97 -3.81 17.17
CA TYR A 561 -3.54 -4.42 15.97
C TYR A 561 -4.97 -4.86 16.25
N ARG A 562 -5.79 -4.82 15.21
CA ARG A 562 -7.12 -5.43 15.20
C ARG A 562 -7.00 -6.91 15.53
N HIS A 563 -7.73 -7.38 16.54
CA HIS A 563 -7.88 -8.82 16.78
C HIS A 563 -8.92 -9.35 15.79
N GLN A 564 -8.46 -10.06 14.75
CA GLN A 564 -9.37 -10.90 13.97
C GLN A 564 -9.71 -12.11 14.85
N ALA A 565 -10.99 -12.20 15.23
CA ALA A 565 -11.53 -13.29 16.04
C ALA A 565 -11.53 -14.63 15.29
#